data_AF-A0A8C6N6E0-F1
#
_entry.id   AF-A0A8C6N6E0-F1
#
_cell.length_a   1.000
_cell.length_b   1.000
_cell.length_c   1.000
_cell.angle_alpha   90.00
_cell.angle_beta   90.00
_cell.angle_gamma   90.00
#
_symmetry.space_group_name_H-M   'P 1'
#
loop_
_entity.id
_entity.type
_entity.pdbx_description
1 polymer ?
#
loop_
_entity_poly.entity_id
_entity_poly.type
_entity_poly.pdbx_seq_one_letter_code
_entity_poly.pdbx_strand_id
1 'polypeptide(L)'
;ILYVSLHRYDEGNFFPGSGAPNEVGSGPGEGYNINIAWTGGLDPPMGDVEYLTAFRTVIMPAANEFDPDIVLVSAGFDAVEGHDPPLGGYKVTAKCFGHLTKQLLKLADGRVVLALEGGHDLTAICDASEACINALLGNELEPLPEDIAHQIPNMNAIASLKKTTEIQSKYWKSVEPYSVPVDCALAESQKREREETETVSAMASLSVDVQQCIPQESSR
;
A
#
# COMPACT_ATOMS: atom_id res chain seq x y z
N ILE A 1 11.84 21.88 -2.41
CA ILE A 1 11.52 20.59 -3.07
C ILE A 1 10.79 19.76 -2.03
N LEU A 2 9.59 19.28 -2.34
CA LEU A 2 8.93 18.25 -1.56
C LEU A 2 9.34 16.89 -2.14
N TYR A 3 9.95 16.04 -1.32
CA TYR A 3 10.23 14.65 -1.68
C TYR A 3 9.19 13.74 -1.03
N VAL A 4 8.61 12.84 -1.83
CA VAL A 4 7.62 11.87 -1.37
C VAL A 4 8.01 10.50 -1.89
N SER A 5 8.10 9.52 -1.00
CA SER A 5 8.45 8.14 -1.33
C SER A 5 7.38 7.18 -0.82
N LEU A 6 6.96 6.25 -1.68
CA LEU A 6 6.22 5.04 -1.30
C LEU A 6 7.18 3.87 -1.48
N HIS A 7 7.46 3.14 -0.40
CA HIS A 7 8.42 2.06 -0.47
C HIS A 7 8.12 1.00 0.58
N ARG A 8 8.57 -0.22 0.29
CA ARG A 8 8.63 -1.28 1.29
C ARG A 8 9.73 -0.96 2.28
N TYR A 9 9.38 -0.89 3.56
CA TYR A 9 10.31 -0.55 4.62
C TYR A 9 10.50 -1.70 5.61
N ASP A 10 9.40 -2.33 6.05
CA ASP A 10 9.41 -3.44 7.01
C ASP A 10 10.31 -3.19 8.22
N GLU A 11 10.15 -2.02 8.85
CA GLU A 11 10.97 -1.56 9.98
C GLU A 11 12.49 -1.56 9.68
N GLY A 12 12.86 -1.20 8.45
CA GLY A 12 14.25 -1.14 7.99
C GLY A 12 14.84 -2.49 7.55
N ASN A 13 14.03 -3.55 7.47
CA ASN A 13 14.47 -4.89 7.07
C ASN A 13 14.39 -5.14 5.55
N PHE A 14 13.98 -4.15 4.76
CA PHE A 14 14.03 -4.22 3.30
C PHE A 14 15.07 -3.25 2.74
N PHE A 15 15.76 -3.64 1.67
CA PHE A 15 16.79 -2.79 1.06
C PHE A 15 16.20 -1.43 0.63
N PRO A 16 16.90 -0.30 0.85
CA PRO A 16 18.23 -0.16 1.44
C PRO A 16 18.25 -0.02 2.99
N GLY A 17 17.09 -0.07 3.64
CA GLY A 17 16.93 0.02 5.10
C GLY A 17 16.70 1.43 5.63
N SER A 18 16.79 2.46 4.79
CA SER A 18 16.46 3.86 5.12
C SER A 18 15.01 4.22 4.74
N GLY A 19 14.55 5.42 5.09
CA GLY A 19 13.23 5.91 4.70
C GLY A 19 12.18 5.75 5.80
N ALA A 20 12.59 5.78 7.07
CA ALA A 20 11.64 5.66 8.17
C ALA A 20 10.60 6.81 8.14
N PRO A 21 9.35 6.60 8.59
CA PRO A 21 8.30 7.63 8.56
C PRO A 21 8.64 8.91 9.34
N ASN A 22 9.55 8.83 10.32
CA ASN A 22 10.01 9.95 11.14
C ASN A 22 11.16 10.76 10.51
N GLU A 23 11.72 10.31 9.39
CA GLU A 23 12.69 11.08 8.60
C GLU A 23 11.97 12.17 7.80
N VAL A 24 11.65 13.29 8.45
CA VAL A 24 10.81 14.36 7.88
C VAL A 24 11.59 15.52 7.26
N GLY A 25 12.92 15.38 7.12
CA GLY A 25 13.82 16.47 6.75
C GLY A 25 14.44 17.16 7.97
N SER A 26 15.18 18.23 7.75
CA SER A 26 15.86 18.97 8.83
C SER A 26 15.99 20.46 8.51
N GLY A 27 16.08 21.28 9.56
CA GLY A 27 16.23 22.73 9.43
C GLY A 27 15.08 23.32 8.60
N PRO A 28 15.36 24.18 7.61
CA PRO A 28 14.32 24.75 6.73
C PRO A 28 13.55 23.72 5.89
N GLY A 29 14.06 22.49 5.75
CA GLY A 29 13.42 21.41 4.99
C GLY A 29 12.59 20.45 5.84
N GLU A 30 12.45 20.69 7.14
CA GLU A 30 11.57 19.89 8.01
C GLU A 30 10.11 19.96 7.51
N GLY A 31 9.47 18.81 7.36
CA GLY A 31 8.15 18.62 6.75
C GLY A 31 8.17 18.35 5.23
N TYR A 32 9.28 18.61 4.53
CA TYR A 32 9.38 18.46 3.08
C TYR A 32 9.95 17.10 2.61
N ASN A 33 10.10 16.15 3.54
CA ASN A 33 10.38 14.74 3.23
C ASN A 33 9.24 13.87 3.77
N ILE A 34 8.50 13.22 2.89
CA ILE A 34 7.37 12.35 3.25
C ILE A 34 7.71 10.91 2.87
N ASN A 35 7.90 10.07 3.88
CA ASN A 35 8.09 8.64 3.70
C ASN A 35 6.79 7.89 4.02
N ILE A 36 6.10 7.39 3.00
CA ILE A 36 5.03 6.41 3.12
C ILE A 36 5.70 5.03 3.15
N ALA A 37 6.20 4.69 4.33
CA ALA A 37 7.00 3.50 4.57
C ALA A 37 6.09 2.31 4.92
N TRP A 38 5.86 1.43 3.96
CA TRP A 38 5.03 0.25 4.16
C TRP A 38 5.74 -0.74 5.11
N THR A 39 5.13 -1.01 6.26
CA THR A 39 5.57 -2.03 7.22
C THR A 39 4.50 -3.11 7.34
N GLY A 40 4.93 -4.36 7.50
CA GLY A 40 4.07 -5.51 7.83
C GLY A 40 4.36 -6.74 6.98
N GLY A 41 5.40 -6.67 6.13
CA GLY A 41 5.79 -7.75 5.26
C GLY A 41 4.84 -7.91 4.08
N LEU A 42 4.63 -9.17 3.71
CA LEU A 42 3.85 -9.59 2.55
C LEU A 42 2.63 -10.43 2.96
N ASP A 43 2.04 -10.14 4.12
CA ASP A 43 0.88 -10.84 4.66
C ASP A 43 -0.28 -9.88 4.99
N PRO A 44 -1.14 -9.52 4.00
CA PRO A 44 -0.93 -9.73 2.57
C PRO A 44 0.04 -8.69 1.96
N PRO A 45 0.53 -8.90 0.73
CA PRO A 45 1.29 -7.89 -0.01
C PRO A 45 0.45 -6.64 -0.28
N MET A 46 1.10 -5.48 -0.39
CA MET A 46 0.44 -4.25 -0.85
C MET A 46 0.06 -4.36 -2.33
N GLY A 47 -1.09 -3.80 -2.70
CA GLY A 47 -1.57 -3.76 -4.07
C GLY A 47 -2.21 -2.41 -4.42
N ASP A 48 -3.13 -2.44 -5.39
CA ASP A 48 -3.72 -1.23 -5.97
C ASP A 48 -4.46 -0.38 -4.93
N VAL A 49 -5.28 -0.99 -4.07
CA VAL A 49 -6.09 -0.25 -3.10
C VAL A 49 -5.22 0.49 -2.07
N GLU A 50 -4.11 -0.09 -1.65
CA GLU A 50 -3.14 0.54 -0.75
C GLU A 50 -2.47 1.75 -1.39
N TYR A 51 -1.98 1.60 -2.63
CA TYR A 51 -1.32 2.67 -3.36
C TYR A 51 -2.29 3.82 -3.69
N LEU A 52 -3.49 3.50 -4.18
CA LEU A 52 -4.53 4.49 -4.46
C LEU A 52 -4.95 5.23 -3.19
N THR A 53 -5.03 4.52 -2.06
CA THR A 53 -5.36 5.16 -0.78
C THR A 53 -4.24 6.09 -0.32
N ALA A 54 -2.97 5.67 -0.41
CA ALA A 54 -1.82 6.53 -0.10
C ALA A 54 -1.81 7.81 -0.93
N PHE A 55 -2.13 7.71 -2.23
CA PHE A 55 -2.30 8.86 -3.10
C PHE A 55 -3.41 9.79 -2.62
N ARG A 56 -4.60 9.23 -2.32
CA ARG A 56 -5.77 9.98 -1.89
C ARG A 56 -5.56 10.69 -0.55
N THR A 57 -4.89 10.07 0.41
CA THR A 57 -4.87 10.53 1.80
C THR A 57 -3.59 11.24 2.21
N VAL A 58 -2.49 11.05 1.48
CA VAL A 58 -1.20 11.64 1.82
C VAL A 58 -0.64 12.46 0.65
N ILE A 59 -0.43 11.83 -0.51
CA ILE A 59 0.37 12.42 -1.58
C ILE A 59 -0.37 13.57 -2.26
N MET A 60 -1.58 13.32 -2.75
CA MET A 60 -2.34 14.35 -3.46
C MET A 60 -2.70 15.53 -2.54
N PRO A 61 -3.14 15.34 -1.27
CA PRO A 61 -3.34 16.47 -0.37
C PRO A 61 -2.06 17.30 -0.17
N ALA A 62 -0.96 16.68 0.25
CA ALA A 62 0.30 17.37 0.48
C ALA A 62 0.84 18.05 -0.79
N ALA A 63 0.77 17.38 -1.94
CA ALA A 63 1.24 17.93 -3.21
C ALA A 63 0.38 19.10 -3.71
N ASN A 64 -0.94 19.07 -3.50
CA ASN A 64 -1.80 20.22 -3.82
C ASN A 64 -1.53 21.41 -2.89
N GLU A 65 -1.29 21.17 -1.59
CA GLU A 65 -0.91 22.24 -0.66
C GLU A 65 0.49 22.80 -0.95
N PHE A 66 1.41 21.96 -1.42
CA PHE A 66 2.75 22.36 -1.83
C PHE A 66 2.77 23.19 -3.12
N ASP A 67 1.78 23.01 -4.00
CA ASP A 67 1.61 23.72 -5.27
C ASP A 67 2.88 23.72 -6.15
N PRO A 68 3.32 22.54 -6.64
CA PRO A 68 4.58 22.41 -7.37
C PRO A 68 4.54 23.08 -8.75
N ASP A 69 5.64 23.73 -9.13
CA ASP A 69 5.85 24.21 -10.50
C ASP A 69 6.11 23.07 -11.51
N ILE A 70 6.64 21.93 -11.04
CA ILE A 70 6.97 20.74 -11.85
C ILE A 70 6.94 19.49 -10.95
N VAL A 71 6.55 18.35 -11.53
CA VAL A 71 6.60 17.04 -10.88
C VAL A 71 7.63 16.15 -11.58
N LEU A 72 8.57 15.64 -10.80
CA LEU A 72 9.55 14.64 -11.25
C LEU A 72 9.26 13.32 -10.53
N VAL A 73 9.16 12.24 -11.30
CA VAL A 73 8.83 10.91 -10.78
C VAL A 73 10.00 9.98 -11.05
N SER A 74 10.67 9.54 -9.99
CA SER A 74 11.54 8.36 -10.00
C SER A 74 10.65 7.12 -10.14
N ALA A 75 10.42 6.70 -11.37
CA ALA A 75 9.43 5.69 -11.75
C ALA A 75 10.04 4.28 -11.71
N GLY A 76 10.13 3.71 -10.51
CA GLY A 76 10.41 2.29 -10.32
C GLY A 76 9.14 1.44 -10.45
N PHE A 77 9.24 0.31 -11.15
CA PHE A 77 8.12 -0.61 -11.40
C PHE A 77 8.27 -1.97 -10.68
N ASP A 78 9.15 -2.05 -9.69
CA ASP A 78 9.37 -3.26 -8.87
C ASP A 78 8.25 -3.56 -7.85
N ALA A 79 7.34 -2.61 -7.62
CA ALA A 79 6.08 -2.85 -6.90
C ALA A 79 5.01 -3.58 -7.74
N VAL A 80 5.20 -3.64 -9.07
CA VAL A 80 4.25 -4.30 -9.97
C VAL A 80 4.28 -5.81 -9.73
N GLU A 81 3.12 -6.46 -9.82
CA GLU A 81 3.02 -7.91 -9.77
C GLU A 81 3.99 -8.58 -10.78
N GLY A 82 4.72 -9.59 -10.31
CA GLY A 82 5.73 -10.32 -11.10
C GLY A 82 7.12 -10.29 -10.46
N HIS A 83 7.35 -9.38 -9.50
CA HIS A 83 8.61 -9.28 -8.77
C HIS A 83 8.61 -10.15 -7.51
N ASP A 84 9.62 -11.01 -7.38
CA ASP A 84 9.78 -11.88 -6.22
C ASP A 84 10.02 -11.10 -4.92
N PRO A 85 9.64 -11.65 -3.74
CA PRO A 85 9.79 -11.02 -2.44
C PRO A 85 11.15 -10.38 -2.10
N PRO A 86 12.31 -10.88 -2.56
CA PRO A 86 13.60 -10.21 -2.30
C PRO A 86 13.82 -8.92 -3.10
N LEU A 87 13.15 -8.75 -4.24
CA LEU A 87 13.29 -7.59 -5.13
C LEU A 87 12.09 -6.63 -5.08
N GLY A 88 10.95 -7.12 -4.59
CA GLY A 88 9.73 -6.33 -4.39
C GLY A 88 8.75 -7.11 -3.53
N GLY A 89 7.91 -7.91 -4.18
CA GLY A 89 6.92 -8.78 -3.52
C GLY A 89 5.50 -8.21 -3.45
N TYR A 90 5.29 -7.00 -3.95
CA TYR A 90 3.96 -6.38 -4.05
C TYR A 90 3.19 -6.82 -5.29
N LYS A 91 1.91 -6.42 -5.31
CA LYS A 91 0.89 -6.86 -6.27
C LYS A 91 0.17 -5.67 -6.89
N VAL A 92 0.89 -4.56 -7.09
CA VAL A 92 0.33 -3.40 -7.81
C VAL A 92 0.21 -3.76 -9.28
N THR A 93 -0.88 -3.38 -9.93
CA THR A 93 -1.06 -3.63 -11.35
C THR A 93 -0.40 -2.53 -12.19
N ALA A 94 0.08 -2.89 -13.38
CA ALA A 94 0.55 -1.91 -14.36
C ALA A 94 -0.51 -0.82 -14.66
N LYS A 95 -1.79 -1.22 -14.71
CA LYS A 95 -2.92 -0.29 -14.92
C LYS A 95 -2.97 0.77 -13.81
N CYS A 96 -2.76 0.36 -12.56
CA CYS A 96 -2.73 1.28 -11.42
C CYS A 96 -1.68 2.38 -11.62
N PHE A 97 -0.45 2.06 -12.08
CA PHE A 97 0.57 3.06 -12.39
C PHE A 97 0.12 4.11 -13.42
N GLY A 98 -0.66 3.71 -14.43
CA GLY A 98 -1.31 4.67 -15.35
C GLY A 98 -2.27 5.62 -14.62
N HIS A 99 -3.11 5.11 -13.72
CA HIS A 99 -4.01 5.92 -12.90
C HIS A 99 -3.28 6.83 -11.91
N LEU A 100 -2.20 6.35 -11.29
CA LEU A 100 -1.33 7.17 -10.42
C LEU A 100 -0.69 8.32 -11.21
N THR A 101 -0.18 8.03 -12.41
CA THR A 101 0.37 9.05 -13.33
C THR A 101 -0.71 10.07 -13.71
N LYS A 102 -1.93 9.63 -14.02
CA LYS A 102 -3.07 10.50 -14.31
C LYS A 102 -3.45 11.40 -13.14
N GLN A 103 -3.26 10.96 -11.90
CA GLN A 103 -3.46 11.81 -10.73
C GLN A 103 -2.39 12.90 -10.65
N LEU A 104 -1.11 12.56 -10.86
CA LEU A 104 -0.01 13.53 -10.83
C LEU A 104 -0.12 14.58 -11.95
N LEU A 105 -0.66 14.23 -13.11
CA LEU A 105 -0.93 15.19 -14.21
C LEU A 105 -1.91 16.31 -13.83
N LYS A 106 -2.65 16.18 -12.72
CA LYS A 106 -3.50 17.27 -12.20
C LYS A 106 -2.71 18.37 -11.48
N LEU A 107 -1.44 18.13 -11.17
CA LEU A 107 -0.52 19.06 -10.53
C LEU A 107 0.31 19.79 -11.58
N ALA A 108 0.89 20.95 -11.22
CA ALA A 108 1.87 21.66 -12.05
C ALA A 108 1.40 21.92 -13.50
N ASP A 109 0.10 22.10 -13.73
CA ASP A 109 -0.53 22.16 -15.06
C ASP A 109 -0.11 21.02 -16.01
N GLY A 110 0.10 19.82 -15.48
CA GLY A 110 0.53 18.65 -16.25
C GLY A 110 2.03 18.61 -16.58
N ARG A 111 2.86 19.49 -16.00
CA ARG A 111 4.33 19.44 -16.14
C ARG A 111 4.89 18.29 -15.31
N VAL A 112 4.77 17.07 -15.83
CA VAL A 112 5.20 15.82 -15.19
C VAL A 112 6.23 15.12 -16.06
N VAL A 113 7.34 14.69 -15.45
CA VAL A 113 8.38 13.87 -16.10
C VAL A 113 8.60 12.60 -15.30
N LEU A 114 8.50 11.45 -15.96
CA LEU A 114 8.82 10.13 -15.40
C LEU A 114 10.21 9.72 -15.90
N ALA A 115 11.09 9.31 -14.98
CA ALA A 115 12.38 8.71 -15.28
C ALA A 115 12.40 7.30 -14.72
N LEU A 116 12.67 6.30 -15.57
CA LEU A 116 12.70 4.89 -15.16
C LEU A 116 13.80 4.65 -14.12
N GLU A 117 13.47 3.90 -13.07
CA GLU A 117 14.41 3.49 -12.01
C GLU A 117 14.50 1.95 -11.95
N GLY A 118 13.94 1.33 -10.90
CA GLY A 118 13.88 -0.11 -10.71
C GLY A 118 12.77 -0.80 -11.51
N GLY A 119 12.75 -2.13 -11.41
CA GLY A 119 11.86 -3.01 -12.18
C GLY A 119 12.69 -4.01 -13.00
N HIS A 120 12.42 -5.29 -12.80
CA HIS A 120 13.25 -6.39 -13.31
C HIS A 120 12.46 -7.40 -14.14
N ASP A 121 11.17 -7.60 -13.84
CA ASP A 121 10.31 -8.42 -14.68
C ASP A 121 9.97 -7.67 -15.97
N LEU A 122 10.36 -8.23 -17.12
CA LEU A 122 10.24 -7.56 -18.41
C LEU A 122 8.79 -7.25 -18.79
N THR A 123 7.86 -8.14 -18.47
CA THR A 123 6.44 -7.94 -18.76
C THR A 123 5.90 -6.81 -17.90
N ALA A 124 6.15 -6.87 -16.59
CA ALA A 124 5.72 -5.87 -15.63
C ALA A 124 6.23 -4.46 -15.97
N ILE A 125 7.52 -4.30 -16.30
CA ILE A 125 8.06 -2.98 -16.66
C ILE A 125 7.52 -2.47 -18.00
N CYS A 126 7.30 -3.35 -18.98
CA CYS A 126 6.73 -2.97 -20.28
C CYS A 126 5.28 -2.50 -20.11
N ASP A 127 4.46 -3.31 -19.44
CA ASP A 127 3.04 -3.02 -19.23
C ASP A 127 2.86 -1.72 -18.41
N ALA A 128 3.66 -1.54 -17.35
CA ALA A 128 3.59 -0.33 -16.52
C ALA A 128 4.09 0.91 -17.27
N SER A 129 5.17 0.77 -18.08
CA SER A 129 5.64 1.85 -18.96
C SER A 129 4.55 2.25 -19.96
N GLU A 130 3.91 1.27 -20.61
CA GLU A 130 2.81 1.51 -21.54
C GLU A 130 1.64 2.25 -20.86
N ALA A 131 1.21 1.78 -19.69
CA ALA A 131 0.13 2.42 -18.93
C ALA A 131 0.45 3.87 -18.56
N CYS A 132 1.67 4.15 -18.11
CA CYS A 132 2.14 5.50 -17.80
C CYS A 132 2.20 6.41 -19.03
N ILE A 133 2.75 5.92 -20.16
CA ILE A 133 2.81 6.69 -21.41
C ILE A 133 1.40 6.99 -21.93
N ASN A 134 0.47 6.02 -21.87
CA ASN A 134 -0.93 6.25 -22.23
C ASN A 134 -1.56 7.37 -21.39
N ALA A 135 -1.26 7.41 -20.07
CA ALA A 135 -1.72 8.50 -19.22
C ALA A 135 -1.14 9.86 -19.62
N LEU A 136 0.17 9.92 -19.91
CA LEU A 136 0.86 11.14 -20.35
C LEU A 136 0.35 11.67 -21.69
N LEU A 137 -0.03 10.78 -22.61
CA LEU A 137 -0.65 11.15 -23.90
C LEU A 137 -2.11 11.61 -23.75
N GLY A 138 -2.72 11.47 -22.57
CA GLY A 138 -4.12 11.78 -22.35
C GLY A 138 -5.09 10.75 -22.95
N ASN A 139 -4.60 9.53 -23.24
CA ASN A 139 -5.43 8.44 -23.73
C ASN A 139 -6.42 7.98 -22.65
N GLU A 140 -7.51 7.36 -23.09
CA GLU A 140 -8.41 6.67 -22.16
C GLU A 140 -7.67 5.48 -21.56
N LEU A 141 -7.63 5.43 -20.22
CA LEU A 141 -7.01 4.34 -19.50
C LEU A 141 -8.01 3.22 -19.30
N GLU A 142 -7.53 1.98 -19.33
CA GLU A 142 -8.34 0.85 -18.90
C GLU A 142 -8.89 1.10 -17.48
N PRO A 143 -10.20 0.87 -17.25
CA PRO A 143 -10.78 1.08 -15.95
C PRO A 143 -10.17 0.11 -14.93
N LEU A 144 -9.98 0.61 -13.71
CA LEU A 144 -9.70 -0.26 -12.57
C LEU A 144 -10.92 -1.14 -12.27
N PRO A 145 -10.75 -2.29 -11.59
CA PRO A 145 -11.86 -3.13 -11.17
C PRO A 145 -12.95 -2.32 -10.44
N GLU A 146 -14.22 -2.58 -10.74
CA GLU A 146 -15.35 -1.79 -10.18
C GLU A 146 -15.41 -1.81 -8.64
N ASP A 147 -14.93 -2.89 -8.03
CA ASP A 147 -14.91 -3.08 -6.60
C ASP A 147 -13.75 -2.36 -5.91
N ILE A 148 -12.73 -1.87 -6.63
CA ILE A 148 -11.54 -1.21 -6.03
C ILE A 148 -11.91 -0.03 -5.12
N ALA A 149 -13.01 0.67 -5.45
CA ALA A 149 -13.50 1.80 -4.67
C ALA A 149 -14.12 1.39 -3.32
N HIS A 150 -14.56 0.13 -3.22
CA HIS A 150 -15.15 -0.48 -2.03
C HIS A 150 -14.15 -1.35 -1.26
N GLN A 151 -13.00 -1.67 -1.85
CA GLN A 151 -11.93 -2.37 -1.16
C GLN A 151 -11.34 -1.49 -0.06
N ILE A 152 -10.98 -2.14 1.04
CA ILE A 152 -10.32 -1.51 2.17
C ILE A 152 -8.84 -1.93 2.11
N PRO A 153 -7.89 -1.00 2.27
CA PRO A 153 -6.49 -1.36 2.43
C PRO A 153 -6.30 -2.39 3.53
N ASN A 154 -5.37 -3.32 3.37
CA ASN A 154 -5.08 -4.28 4.42
C ASN A 154 -4.60 -3.61 5.72
N MET A 155 -4.64 -4.34 6.84
CA MET A 155 -4.34 -3.79 8.17
C MET A 155 -2.93 -3.20 8.30
N ASN A 156 -1.94 -3.79 7.64
CA ASN A 156 -0.56 -3.31 7.64
C ASN A 156 -0.46 -1.97 6.90
N ALA A 157 -1.18 -1.83 5.79
CA ALA A 157 -1.28 -0.57 5.07
C ALA A 157 -2.00 0.50 5.89
N ILE A 158 -3.11 0.17 6.53
CA ILE A 158 -3.84 1.08 7.42
C ILE A 158 -2.92 1.59 8.53
N ALA A 159 -2.16 0.69 9.18
CA ALA A 159 -1.23 1.07 10.24
C ALA A 159 -0.12 2.00 9.72
N SER A 160 0.45 1.69 8.56
CA SER A 160 1.48 2.50 7.89
C SER A 160 0.95 3.90 7.52
N LEU A 161 -0.27 3.98 6.98
CA LEU A 161 -0.94 5.24 6.62
C LEU A 161 -1.31 6.08 7.85
N LYS A 162 -1.83 5.45 8.91
CA LYS A 162 -2.06 6.13 10.19
C LYS A 162 -0.78 6.75 10.73
N LYS A 163 0.29 5.97 10.78
CA LYS A 163 1.59 6.47 11.25
C LYS A 163 2.09 7.65 10.42
N THR A 164 1.99 7.53 9.10
CA THR A 164 2.42 8.59 8.17
C THR A 164 1.59 9.86 8.36
N THR A 165 0.26 9.75 8.35
CA THR A 165 -0.64 10.91 8.49
C THR A 165 -0.56 11.57 9.87
N GLU A 166 -0.38 10.81 10.95
CA GLU A 166 -0.11 11.36 12.30
C GLU A 166 1.17 12.21 12.35
N ILE A 167 2.21 11.81 11.61
CA ILE A 167 3.45 12.58 11.53
C ILE A 167 3.24 13.81 10.64
N GLN A 168 2.68 13.62 9.46
CA GLN A 168 2.60 14.65 8.42
C GLN A 168 1.54 15.73 8.71
N SER A 169 0.48 15.41 9.46
CA SER A 169 -0.53 16.39 9.91
C SER A 169 0.03 17.52 10.78
N LYS A 170 1.25 17.37 11.30
CA LYS A 170 1.98 18.43 12.02
C LYS A 170 2.54 19.51 11.08
N TYR A 171 2.78 19.15 9.82
CA TYR A 171 3.44 19.99 8.82
C TYR A 171 2.50 20.42 7.69
N TRP A 172 1.52 19.59 7.34
CA TRP A 172 0.61 19.78 6.22
C TRP A 172 -0.83 19.82 6.71
N LYS A 173 -1.55 20.92 6.46
CA LYS A 173 -2.94 21.08 6.92
C LYS A 173 -3.91 20.22 6.13
N SER A 174 -3.59 19.93 4.88
CA SER A 174 -4.36 19.10 3.97
C SER A 174 -4.25 17.61 4.28
N VAL A 175 -3.25 17.19 5.08
CA VAL A 175 -3.06 15.79 5.48
C VAL A 175 -3.70 15.57 6.84
N GLU A 176 -4.89 14.97 6.85
CA GLU A 176 -5.60 14.62 8.07
C GLU A 176 -5.19 13.22 8.57
N PRO A 177 -5.19 12.97 9.90
CA PRO A 177 -4.97 11.63 10.45
C PRO A 177 -5.91 10.60 9.82
N TYR A 178 -5.35 9.53 9.27
CA TYR A 178 -6.13 8.53 8.54
C TYR A 178 -7.08 7.75 9.47
N SER A 179 -8.37 7.85 9.21
CA SER A 179 -9.41 7.03 9.85
C SER A 179 -10.02 6.06 8.86
N VAL A 180 -10.18 4.80 9.26
CA VAL A 180 -10.95 3.82 8.48
C VAL A 180 -12.44 4.19 8.57
N PRO A 181 -13.21 4.15 7.47
CA PRO A 181 -14.65 4.38 7.52
C PRO A 181 -15.34 3.47 8.56
N VAL A 182 -16.26 4.03 9.34
CA VAL A 182 -16.90 3.36 10.51
C VAL A 182 -17.63 2.07 10.11
N ASP A 183 -18.28 2.06 8.95
CA ASP A 183 -19.02 0.89 8.44
C ASP A 183 -18.10 -0.30 8.13
N CYS A 184 -16.83 -0.02 7.80
CA CYS A 184 -15.81 -1.03 7.54
C CYS A 184 -15.24 -1.61 8.83
N ALA A 185 -15.00 -0.76 9.84
CA ALA A 185 -14.49 -1.19 11.15
C ALA A 185 -15.44 -2.16 11.87
N LEU A 186 -16.76 -1.98 11.69
CA LEU A 186 -17.77 -2.89 12.26
C LEU A 186 -17.75 -4.27 11.57
N ALA A 187 -17.64 -4.29 10.23
CA ALA A 187 -17.55 -5.52 9.46
C ALA A 187 -16.26 -6.30 9.77
N GLU A 188 -15.15 -5.59 10.00
CA GLU A 188 -13.86 -6.17 10.41
C GLU A 188 -13.90 -6.77 11.81
N SER A 189 -14.52 -6.09 12.79
CA SER A 189 -14.71 -6.64 14.15
C SER A 189 -15.50 -7.94 14.09
N GLN A 190 -16.57 -7.97 13.29
CA GLN A 190 -17.40 -9.16 13.11
C GLN A 190 -16.65 -10.30 12.39
N LYS A 191 -15.79 -9.99 11.41
CA LYS A 191 -14.96 -10.99 10.72
C LYS A 191 -13.92 -11.60 11.67
N ARG A 192 -13.27 -10.77 12.48
CA ARG A 192 -12.26 -11.21 13.46
C ARG A 192 -12.87 -12.09 14.54
N GLU A 193 -14.05 -11.72 15.06
CA GLU A 193 -14.83 -12.56 15.98
C GLU A 193 -15.18 -13.92 15.34
N ARG A 194 -15.54 -13.93 14.06
CA ARG A 194 -15.88 -15.16 13.34
C ARG A 194 -14.69 -16.12 13.19
N GLU A 195 -13.53 -15.60 12.81
CA GLU A 195 -12.29 -16.37 12.67
C GLU A 195 -11.80 -16.92 14.04
N GLU A 196 -11.93 -16.14 15.10
CA GLU A 196 -11.68 -16.60 16.48
C GLU A 196 -12.67 -17.70 16.89
N THR A 197 -13.94 -17.58 16.52
CA THR A 197 -14.95 -18.61 16.84
C THR A 197 -14.69 -19.91 16.08
N GLU A 198 -14.31 -19.85 14.81
CA GLU A 198 -13.97 -21.01 13.98
C GLU A 198 -12.71 -21.73 14.48
N THR A 199 -11.68 -20.98 14.89
CA THR A 199 -10.46 -21.56 15.47
C THR A 199 -10.73 -22.23 16.82
N VAL A 200 -11.49 -21.61 17.71
CA VAL A 200 -11.91 -22.22 18.98
C VAL A 200 -12.74 -23.48 18.74
N SER A 201 -13.67 -23.46 17.78
CA SER A 201 -14.46 -24.63 17.41
C SER A 201 -13.58 -25.77 16.90
N ALA A 202 -12.58 -25.49 16.05
CA ALA A 202 -11.66 -26.51 15.55
C ALA A 202 -10.81 -27.13 16.66
N MET A 203 -10.32 -26.33 17.61
CA MET A 203 -9.57 -26.82 18.77
C MET A 203 -10.46 -27.67 19.70
N ALA A 204 -11.73 -27.30 19.87
CA ALA A 204 -12.68 -28.10 20.63
C ALA A 204 -12.92 -29.47 19.99
N SER A 205 -13.12 -29.54 18.66
CA SER A 205 -13.29 -30.81 17.93
C SER A 205 -12.09 -31.75 18.08
N LEU A 206 -10.87 -31.23 17.98
CA LEU A 206 -9.63 -32.00 18.17
C LEU A 206 -9.48 -32.56 19.59
N SER A 207 -10.12 -31.93 20.58
CA SER A 207 -10.06 -32.37 21.99
C SER A 207 -11.00 -33.54 22.29
N VAL A 208 -12.09 -33.70 21.51
CA VAL A 208 -13.10 -34.75 21.72
C VAL A 208 -12.66 -36.09 21.11
N ASP A 209 -11.89 -36.07 20.01
CA ASP A 209 -11.40 -37.28 19.35
C ASP A 209 -10.36 -38.08 20.16
N VAL A 210 -9.70 -37.44 21.14
CA VAL A 210 -8.72 -38.11 22.01
C VAL A 210 -9.38 -39.06 23.04
N GLN A 211 -10.69 -38.96 23.26
CA GLN A 211 -11.36 -39.66 24.35
C GLN A 211 -12.06 -40.98 23.96
N GLN A 212 -12.01 -41.42 22.69
CA GLN A 212 -12.70 -42.63 22.22
C GLN A 212 -11.82 -43.88 21.96
N CYS A 213 -10.52 -43.85 22.25
CA CYS A 213 -9.67 -45.04 22.11
C CYS A 213 -9.40 -45.77 23.44
N ILE A 214 -10.33 -46.60 23.92
CA ILE A 214 -10.01 -47.73 24.82
C ILE A 214 -10.77 -48.97 24.33
N PRO A 215 -10.10 -50.00 23.78
CA PRO A 215 -10.76 -51.26 23.43
C PRO A 215 -10.97 -52.13 24.68
N GLN A 216 -12.16 -52.71 24.83
CA GLN A 216 -12.42 -53.81 25.76
C GLN A 216 -11.80 -55.11 25.22
N GLU A 217 -10.88 -55.72 25.98
CA GLU A 217 -10.36 -57.07 25.73
C GLU A 217 -11.40 -58.13 26.10
N SER A 218 -11.77 -58.96 25.12
CA SER A 218 -12.53 -60.20 25.31
C SER A 218 -11.59 -61.31 25.80
N SER A 219 -11.90 -61.82 27.00
CA SER A 219 -11.27 -63.03 27.56
C SER A 219 -11.91 -64.30 26.98
N ARG A 220 -11.07 -65.33 26.89
CA ARG A 220 -11.25 -66.71 26.39
C ARG A 220 -12.61 -67.37 26.60
#